data_AF-A0A6V8LNY3-F1
#
_entry.id   AF-A0A6V8LNY3-F1
#
_cell.length_a   1.000
_cell.length_b   1.000
_cell.length_c   1.000
_cell.angle_alpha   90.00
_cell.angle_beta   90.00
_cell.angle_gamma   90.00
#
_symmetry.space_group_name_H-M   'P 1'
#
loop_
_entity.id
_entity.type
_entity.pdbx_description
1 polymer ?
#
loop_
_entity_poly.entity_id
_entity_poly.type
_entity_poly.pdbx_seq_one_letter_code
_entity_poly.pdbx_strand_id
1 'polypeptide(L)'
;MGRLPSRPGWMDQVLHVYRADGPTKLDGRPESDDPDDVEESLSSVVTLPVDEFGAALRSGLVCDARTIAAVQLALAIGADAALAGE
;
A
#
# COMPACT_ATOMS: atom_id res chain seq x y z
N MET A 1 4.72 10.55 6.16
CA MET A 1 5.19 10.15 4.82
C MET A 1 6.45 9.32 4.99
N GLY A 2 6.56 8.22 4.25
CA GLY A 2 7.72 7.33 4.28
C GLY A 2 8.41 7.21 2.93
N ARG A 3 9.69 6.81 2.91
CA ARG A 3 10.45 6.54 1.68
C ARG A 3 11.11 5.18 1.78
N LEU A 4 10.99 4.37 0.73
CA LEU A 4 11.54 3.01 0.68
C LEU A 4 12.25 2.80 -0.66
N PRO A 5 13.45 2.22 -0.70
CA PRO A 5 14.03 1.81 -1.98
C PRO A 5 13.25 0.61 -2.53
N SER A 6 12.94 0.63 -3.84
CA SER A 6 12.13 -0.41 -4.49
C SER A 6 12.89 -1.72 -4.64
N ARG A 7 14.10 -1.67 -5.23
CA ARG A 7 14.97 -2.83 -5.46
C ARG A 7 16.46 -2.44 -5.35
N PRO A 8 16.98 -2.23 -4.13
CA PRO A 8 18.38 -1.91 -3.92
C PRO A 8 19.31 -2.91 -4.63
N GLY A 9 20.33 -2.41 -5.33
CA GLY A 9 21.30 -3.23 -6.07
C GLY A 9 20.88 -3.59 -7.50
N TRP A 10 19.64 -3.31 -7.90
CA TRP A 10 19.17 -3.44 -9.27
C TRP A 10 18.72 -2.11 -9.87
N MET A 11 17.95 -1.33 -9.10
CA MET A 11 17.43 -0.02 -9.50
C MET A 11 17.57 0.99 -8.35
N ASP A 12 17.69 2.26 -8.71
CA ASP A 12 17.70 3.40 -7.79
C ASP A 12 16.30 3.97 -7.50
N GLN A 13 15.25 3.29 -7.97
CA GLN A 13 13.87 3.69 -7.77
C GLN A 13 13.50 3.81 -6.28
N VAL A 14 12.95 4.96 -5.90
CA VAL A 14 12.43 5.24 -4.56
C VAL A 14 10.91 5.25 -4.58
N LEU A 15 10.31 4.51 -3.66
CA LEU A 15 8.89 4.49 -3.40
C LEU A 15 8.56 5.53 -2.34
N HIS A 16 7.55 6.33 -2.61
CA HIS A 16 7.02 7.33 -1.69
C HIS A 16 5.71 6.81 -1.11
N VAL A 17 5.69 6.57 0.20
CA VAL A 17 4.55 5.98 0.91
C VAL A 17 3.76 7.07 1.60
N TYR A 18 2.47 7.14 1.26
CA TYR A 18 1.50 8.06 1.83
C TYR A 18 0.43 7.28 2.58
N ARG A 19 0.02 7.81 3.73
CA ARG A 19 -1.19 7.37 4.42
C ARG A 19 -2.33 8.26 3.93
N ALA A 20 -3.40 7.66 3.43
CA ALA A 20 -4.64 8.35 3.14
C ALA A 20 -5.59 8.19 4.34
N ASP A 21 -6.15 9.29 4.82
CA ASP A 21 -7.11 9.27 5.92
C ASP A 21 -8.54 9.36 5.36
N GLY A 22 -9.42 8.45 5.81
CA GLY A 22 -10.80 8.36 5.34
C GLY A 22 -10.97 8.04 3.85
N PRO A 23 -10.32 6.98 3.31
CA PRO A 23 -10.46 6.66 1.89
C PRO A 23 -11.88 6.23 1.55
N THR A 24 -12.43 6.76 0.45
CA THR A 24 -13.69 6.30 -0.13
C THR A 24 -13.41 5.18 -1.13
N LYS A 25 -14.07 4.04 -0.97
CA LYS A 25 -14.00 2.95 -1.95
C LYS A 25 -14.70 3.37 -3.24
N LEU A 26 -14.01 3.18 -4.37
CA LEU A 26 -14.60 3.32 -5.70
C LEU A 26 -14.99 1.95 -6.25
N ASP A 27 -16.03 1.91 -7.06
CA ASP A 27 -16.50 0.68 -7.73
C ASP A 27 -15.59 0.25 -8.88
N GLY A 28 -14.73 1.16 -9.35
CA GLY A 28 -13.75 0.91 -10.39
C GLY A 28 -12.69 2.01 -10.44
N ARG A 29 -11.64 1.75 -11.20
CA ARG A 29 -10.61 2.75 -11.51
C ARG A 29 -11.21 3.84 -12.42
N PRO A 30 -10.91 5.13 -12.19
CA PRO A 30 -11.22 6.18 -13.16
C PRO A 30 -10.54 5.91 -14.50
N GLU A 31 -11.14 6.39 -15.60
CA GLU A 31 -10.49 6.33 -16.91
C GLU A 31 -9.16 7.09 -16.87
N SER A 32 -8.15 6.52 -17.53
CA SER A 32 -6.84 7.12 -17.69
C SER A 32 -6.66 7.51 -19.14
N ASP A 33 -6.26 8.76 -19.36
CA ASP A 33 -5.91 9.27 -20.68
C ASP A 33 -4.46 8.92 -21.07
N ASP A 34 -3.71 8.25 -20.18
CA ASP A 34 -2.33 7.85 -20.41
C ASP A 34 -2.29 6.57 -21.27
N PRO A 35 -1.76 6.64 -22.51
CA PRO A 35 -1.72 5.50 -23.43
C PRO A 35 -0.78 4.37 -22.99
N ASP A 36 0.16 4.66 -22.07
CA ASP A 36 1.09 3.69 -21.48
C ASP A 36 0.56 3.11 -20.15
N ASP A 37 -0.66 3.48 -19.77
CA ASP A 37 -1.34 2.96 -18.59
C ASP A 37 -1.95 1.58 -18.88
N VAL A 38 -1.06 0.58 -18.94
CA VAL A 38 -1.41 -0.80 -19.25
C VAL A 38 -1.97 -1.56 -18.03
N GLU A 39 -2.03 -0.94 -16.84
CA GLU A 39 -2.46 -1.62 -15.60
C GLU A 39 -4.00 -1.77 -15.47
N GLU A 40 -4.42 -2.95 -15.91
CA GLU A 40 -5.50 -3.80 -15.40
C GLU A 40 -6.94 -3.28 -15.43
N SER A 41 -7.53 -3.34 -16.62
CA SER A 41 -8.99 -3.47 -16.82
C SER A 41 -9.64 -4.68 -16.12
N LEU A 42 -8.88 -5.47 -15.36
CA LEU A 42 -9.30 -6.67 -14.62
C LEU A 42 -9.06 -6.58 -13.10
N SER A 43 -8.53 -5.46 -12.61
CA SER A 43 -8.25 -5.29 -11.18
C SER A 43 -9.52 -4.94 -10.38
N SER A 44 -9.73 -5.61 -9.25
CA SER A 44 -10.86 -5.34 -8.34
C SER A 44 -10.40 -4.63 -7.06
N VAL A 45 -11.13 -3.60 -6.63
CA VAL A 45 -10.87 -2.92 -5.34
C VAL A 45 -11.49 -3.72 -4.20
N VAL A 46 -10.64 -4.16 -3.27
CA VAL A 46 -11.04 -4.88 -2.05
C VAL A 46 -10.74 -4.06 -0.80
N THR A 47 -11.53 -4.27 0.25
CA THR A 47 -11.27 -3.72 1.59
C THR A 47 -10.81 -4.86 2.47
N LEU A 48 -9.65 -4.71 3.10
CA LEU A 48 -9.09 -5.66 4.06
C LEU A 48 -8.89 -4.95 5.40
N PRO A 49 -9.54 -5.42 6.49
CA PRO A 49 -9.25 -4.93 7.83
C PRO A 49 -7.78 -5.13 8.22
N VAL A 50 -7.21 -4.16 8.92
CA VAL A 50 -5.79 -4.17 9.29
C VAL A 50 -5.43 -5.35 10.19
N ASP A 51 -6.32 -5.76 11.09
CA ASP A 51 -6.18 -6.92 11.97
C ASP A 51 -6.19 -8.26 11.22
N GLU A 52 -6.79 -8.30 10.04
CA GLU A 52 -6.76 -9.47 9.14
C GLU A 52 -5.51 -9.52 8.25
N PHE A 53 -4.75 -8.43 8.15
CA PHE A 53 -3.59 -8.32 7.26
C PHE A 53 -2.56 -9.43 7.51
N GLY A 54 -2.29 -9.76 8.77
CA GLY A 54 -1.35 -10.83 9.12
C GLY A 54 -1.78 -12.21 8.60
N ALA A 55 -3.08 -12.50 8.58
CA ALA A 55 -3.61 -13.74 8.01
C ALA A 55 -3.49 -13.75 6.48
N ALA A 56 -3.77 -12.61 5.84
CA ALA A 56 -3.63 -12.45 4.39
C ALA A 56 -2.18 -12.60 3.89
N LEU A 57 -1.19 -12.19 4.69
CA LEU A 57 0.23 -12.46 4.39
C LEU A 57 0.55 -13.95 4.43
N ARG A 58 0.10 -14.65 5.48
CA ARG A 58 0.39 -16.09 5.65
C ARG A 58 -0.29 -16.96 4.61
N SER A 59 -1.47 -16.57 4.12
CA SER A 59 -2.17 -17.29 3.06
C SER A 59 -1.62 -17.00 1.66
N GLY A 60 -0.75 -16.00 1.51
CA GLY A 60 -0.26 -15.54 0.22
C GLY A 60 -1.25 -14.67 -0.56
N LEU A 61 -2.41 -14.32 0.04
CA LEU A 61 -3.37 -13.39 -0.54
C LEU A 61 -2.74 -12.00 -0.76
N VAL A 62 -1.85 -11.59 0.15
CA VAL A 62 -1.00 -10.41 -0.03
C VAL A 62 0.45 -10.87 -0.13
N CYS A 63 1.06 -10.64 -1.29
CA CYS A 63 2.43 -11.06 -1.58
C CYS A 63 3.31 -9.97 -2.23
N ASP A 64 2.75 -8.84 -2.68
CA ASP A 64 3.53 -7.73 -3.23
C ASP A 64 4.36 -7.05 -2.13
N ALA A 65 5.68 -7.07 -2.29
CA ALA A 65 6.61 -6.54 -1.30
C ALA A 65 6.41 -5.05 -0.98
N ARG A 66 5.95 -4.24 -1.95
CA ARG A 66 5.75 -2.80 -1.78
C ARG A 66 4.50 -2.55 -0.94
N THR A 67 3.42 -3.28 -1.19
CA THR A 67 2.22 -3.28 -0.35
C THR A 67 2.54 -3.70 1.08
N ILE A 68 3.30 -4.78 1.26
CA ILE A 68 3.70 -5.29 2.58
C ILE A 68 4.50 -4.23 3.33
N ALA A 69 5.55 -3.67 2.70
CA ALA A 69 6.39 -2.67 3.33
C ALA A 69 5.63 -1.38 3.65
N ALA A 70 4.71 -0.94 2.76
CA ALA A 70 3.89 0.24 2.98
C ALA A 70 2.96 0.10 4.19
N VAL A 71 2.28 -1.05 4.33
CA VAL A 71 1.40 -1.31 5.48
C VAL A 71 2.19 -1.39 6.78
N GLN A 72 3.32 -2.12 6.80
CA GLN A 72 4.17 -2.21 7.99
C GLN A 72 4.70 -0.84 8.43
N LEU A 73 5.11 0.00 7.48
CA LEU A 73 5.56 1.37 7.77
C LEU A 73 4.41 2.23 8.32
N ALA A 74 3.21 2.13 7.76
CA ALA A 74 2.04 2.86 8.25
C ALA A 74 1.67 2.45 9.68
N LEU A 75 1.76 1.16 10.01
CA LEU A 75 1.52 0.66 11.37
C LEU A 75 2.56 1.15 12.38
N ALA A 76 3.84 1.15 12.00
CA ALA A 76 4.91 1.66 12.85
C ALA A 76 4.73 3.16 13.15
N ILE A 77 4.42 3.97 12.13
CA ILE A 77 4.14 5.41 12.30
C ILE A 77 2.88 5.64 13.14
N GLY A 78 1.83 4.84 12.93
CA GLY A 78 0.59 4.94 13.70
C GLY A 78 0.76 4.58 15.18
N ALA A 79 1.58 3.58 15.49
CA ALA A 79 1.93 3.21 16.86
C ALA A 79 2.74 4.30 17.56
N ASP A 80 3.69 4.92 16.85
CA ASP A 80 4.51 6.01 17.38
C ASP A 80 3.68 7.28 17.67
N ALA A 81 2.74 7.61 16.78
CA ALA A 81 1.80 8.71 17.00
C ALA A 81 0.83 8.49 18.17
N ALA A 82 0.44 7.24 18.44
CA ALA A 82 -0.40 6.89 19.59
C ALA A 82 0.38 6.94 20.92
N LEU A 83 1.69 6.67 20.89
CA LEU A 83 2.59 6.74 22.06
C LEU A 83 3.09 8.16 22.35
N ALA A 84 3.12 9.05 21.35
CA ALA A 84 3.50 10.46 21.50
C ALA A 84 2.37 11.38 21.99
N GLY A 85 1.19 10.80 22.28
CA GLY A 85 -0.03 11.51 22.68
C GLY A 85 -0.40 11.36 24.16
N GLU A 86 0.58 11.31 25.07
CA GLU A 86 0.41 11.37 26.53
C GLU A 86 1.15 12.58 27.13
#